data_AF-A0A537C0V9-F1
#
_entry.id   AF-A0A537C0V9-F1
#
_cell.length_a   1.000
_cell.length_b   1.000
_cell.length_c   1.000
_cell.angle_alpha   90.00
_cell.angle_beta   90.00
_cell.angle_gamma   90.00
#
_symmetry.space_group_name_H-M   'P 1'
#
loop_
_entity.id
_entity.type
_entity.pdbx_description
1 polymer ?
#
loop_
_entity_poly.entity_id
_entity_poly.type
_entity_poly.pdbx_seq_one_letter_code
_entity_poly.pdbx_strand_id
1 'polypeptide(L)'
;MTDTNAIIRRLGALFVESLHIEAPSPDTDLFETGILDSLQLVELLVQLEQRFGFKIKIDDIDLDDLRTLARIAGLVAARTAGAGTQTAQLLSLEVRHAAANQEGNHPGLRPRATEPWTGEPLLPSRSAR
;
A
#
# COMPACT_ATOMS: atom_id res chain seq x y z
N MET A 1 17.33 9.81 8.06
CA MET A 1 18.04 9.96 6.78
C MET A 1 18.93 8.76 6.63
N THR A 2 18.58 7.82 5.77
CA THR A 2 19.38 6.61 5.56
C THR A 2 20.66 7.01 4.85
N ASP A 3 21.82 6.71 5.44
CA ASP A 3 23.11 7.08 4.87
C ASP A 3 23.50 6.08 3.79
N THR A 4 23.54 6.51 2.53
CA THR A 4 23.84 5.66 1.38
C THR A 4 25.24 5.06 1.49
N ASN A 5 26.22 5.80 2.02
CA ASN A 5 27.58 5.28 2.18
C ASN A 5 27.64 4.14 3.21
N ALA A 6 26.91 4.27 4.32
CA ALA A 6 26.75 3.21 5.30
C ALA A 6 26.11 1.95 4.68
N ILE A 7 25.11 2.11 3.79
CA ILE A 7 24.51 0.98 3.07
C ILE A 7 25.53 0.34 2.12
N ILE A 8 26.27 1.12 1.32
CA ILE A 8 27.30 0.60 0.41
C ILE A 8 28.34 -0.23 1.17
N ARG A 9 28.80 0.25 2.34
CA ARG A 9 29.73 -0.52 3.18
C ARG A 9 29.13 -1.83 3.69
N ARG A 10 27.84 -1.83 4.03
CA ARG A 10 27.11 -3.02 4.46
C ARG A 10 26.94 -4.01 3.30
N LEU A 11 26.66 -3.52 2.09
CA LEU A 11 26.60 -4.33 0.87
C LEU A 11 27.96 -4.93 0.55
N GLY A 12 29.05 -4.17 0.63
CA GLY A 12 30.40 -4.72 0.43
C GLY A 12 30.70 -5.89 1.39
N ALA A 13 30.32 -5.77 2.66
CA ALA A 13 30.46 -6.87 3.62
C ALA A 13 29.58 -8.07 3.25
N LEU A 14 28.34 -7.86 2.79
CA LEU A 14 27.44 -8.93 2.31
C LEU A 14 28.06 -9.71 1.14
N PHE A 15 28.67 -9.01 0.17
CA PHE A 15 29.31 -9.67 -0.98
C PHE A 15 30.44 -10.61 -0.53
N VAL A 16 31.25 -10.18 0.44
CA VAL A 16 32.35 -11.00 0.98
C VAL A 16 31.83 -12.15 1.85
N GLU A 17 30.89 -11.88 2.75
CA GLU A 17 30.42 -12.86 3.74
C GLU A 17 29.45 -13.91 3.16
N SER A 18 28.56 -13.48 2.26
CA SER A 18 27.48 -14.33 1.75
C SER A 18 27.78 -14.85 0.36
N LEU A 19 28.16 -13.96 -0.56
CA LEU A 19 28.43 -14.34 -1.95
C LEU A 19 29.87 -14.88 -2.15
N HIS A 20 30.76 -14.70 -1.16
CA HIS A 20 32.18 -15.05 -1.24
C HIS A 20 32.92 -14.34 -2.38
N ILE A 21 32.52 -13.09 -2.67
CA ILE A 21 33.05 -12.25 -3.74
C ILE A 21 33.81 -11.07 -3.11
N GLU A 22 34.93 -10.67 -3.71
CA GLU A 22 35.60 -9.43 -3.32
C GLU A 22 34.68 -8.21 -3.49
N ALA A 23 34.65 -7.32 -2.50
CA ALA A 23 33.78 -6.16 -2.52
C ALA A 23 34.10 -5.25 -3.73
N PRO A 24 33.20 -5.13 -4.72
CA PRO A 24 33.45 -4.32 -5.90
C PRO A 24 33.33 -2.82 -5.58
N SER A 25 33.81 -1.97 -6.50
CA SER A 25 33.62 -0.53 -6.35
C SER A 25 32.13 -0.16 -6.49
N PRO A 26 31.66 0.91 -5.84
CA PRO A 26 30.24 1.27 -5.81
C PRO A 26 29.64 1.49 -7.21
N ASP A 27 30.44 1.97 -8.15
CA ASP A 27 30.04 2.25 -9.54
C ASP A 27 30.37 1.11 -10.52
N THR A 28 30.95 0.01 -10.04
CA THR A 28 31.27 -1.14 -10.89
C THR A 28 30.01 -1.83 -11.36
N ASP A 29 29.95 -2.08 -12.67
CA ASP A 29 28.89 -2.85 -13.29
C ASP A 29 29.05 -4.34 -12.98
N LEU A 30 28.15 -4.89 -12.16
CA LEU A 30 28.26 -6.24 -11.65
C LEU A 30 27.95 -7.31 -12.71
N PHE A 31 27.12 -6.99 -13.70
CA PHE A 31 26.75 -7.93 -14.76
C PHE A 31 27.78 -7.91 -15.89
N GLU A 32 28.21 -6.73 -16.34
CA GLU A 32 29.21 -6.60 -17.41
C GLU A 32 30.58 -7.11 -16.98
N THR A 33 30.92 -6.99 -15.69
CA THR A 33 32.16 -7.57 -15.15
C THR A 33 32.07 -9.06 -14.83
N GLY A 34 30.88 -9.66 -14.91
CA GLY A 34 30.65 -11.06 -14.53
C GLY A 34 30.79 -11.33 -13.04
N ILE A 35 30.68 -10.29 -12.20
CA ILE A 35 30.69 -10.42 -10.74
C ILE A 35 29.37 -10.99 -10.23
N LEU A 36 28.26 -10.68 -10.91
CA LEU A 36 26.94 -11.25 -10.63
C LEU A 36 26.44 -12.08 -11.81
N ASP A 37 26.24 -13.37 -11.56
CA ASP A 37 25.49 -14.29 -12.41
C ASP A 37 24.00 -14.35 -12.01
N SER A 38 23.17 -14.96 -12.85
CA SER A 38 21.73 -15.16 -12.61
C SER A 38 21.42 -15.84 -11.26
N LEU A 39 22.23 -16.81 -10.84
CA LEU A 39 22.06 -17.47 -9.53
C LEU A 39 22.47 -16.56 -8.36
N GLN A 40 23.59 -15.85 -8.49
CA GLN A 40 24.08 -14.93 -7.47
C GLN A 40 23.15 -13.73 -7.30
N LEU A 41 22.45 -13.33 -8.36
CA LEU A 41 21.40 -12.31 -8.29
C LEU A 41 20.27 -12.73 -7.36
N VAL A 42 19.77 -13.96 -7.52
CA VAL A 42 18.70 -14.50 -6.66
C VAL A 42 19.17 -14.58 -5.20
N GLU A 43 20.41 -15.03 -4.98
CA GLU A 43 21.01 -15.09 -3.64
C GLU A 43 21.18 -13.70 -3.02
N LEU A 44 21.67 -12.72 -3.79
CA LEU A 44 21.78 -11.33 -3.37
C LEU A 44 20.42 -10.79 -2.91
N LEU A 45 19.35 -11.00 -3.69
CA LEU A 45 18.00 -10.56 -3.33
C LEU A 45 17.55 -11.16 -2.00
N VAL A 46 17.75 -12.46 -1.81
CA VAL A 46 17.44 -13.16 -0.55
C VAL A 46 18.25 -12.60 0.64
N GLN A 47 19.53 -12.29 0.44
CA GLN A 47 20.35 -11.68 1.48
C GLN A 47 19.93 -10.23 1.79
N LEU A 48 19.53 -9.46 0.78
CA LEU A 48 19.00 -8.10 0.97
C LEU A 48 17.72 -8.13 1.82
N GLU A 49 16.78 -9.02 1.51
CA GLU A 49 15.55 -9.17 2.30
C GLU A 49 15.85 -9.52 3.76
N GLN A 50 16.76 -10.46 4.00
CA GLN A 50 17.11 -10.91 5.34
C GLN A 50 17.87 -9.87 6.16
N ARG A 51 18.83 -9.16 5.54
CA ARG A 51 19.71 -8.21 6.24
C ARG A 51 19.05 -6.87 6.51
N PHE A 52 18.16 -6.42 5.61
CA PHE A 52 17.53 -5.10 5.70
C PHE A 52 16.04 -5.16 6.06
N GLY A 53 15.44 -6.36 6.11
CA GLY A 53 14.10 -6.57 6.66
C GLY A 53 12.95 -6.07 5.76
N PHE A 54 13.16 -6.00 4.45
CA PHE A 54 12.11 -5.64 3.49
C PHE A 54 11.87 -6.76 2.47
N LYS A 55 10.72 -6.71 1.79
CA LYS A 55 10.39 -7.64 0.72
C LYS A 55 10.68 -7.05 -0.65
N ILE A 56 11.23 -7.88 -1.50
CA ILE A 56 11.69 -7.54 -2.83
C ILE A 56 10.95 -8.44 -3.82
N LYS A 57 10.19 -7.84 -4.73
CA LYS A 57 9.55 -8.56 -5.83
C LYS A 57 10.41 -8.37 -7.07
N ILE A 58 10.86 -9.46 -7.68
CA ILE A 58 11.67 -9.41 -8.90
C ILE A 58 10.95 -8.66 -10.04
N ASP A 59 9.62 -8.74 -10.10
CA ASP A 59 8.78 -8.07 -11.10
C ASP A 59 8.70 -6.54 -10.90
N ASP A 60 9.01 -6.05 -9.70
CA ASP A 60 8.97 -4.62 -9.32
C ASP A 60 10.36 -3.97 -9.36
N ILE A 61 11.40 -4.73 -9.79
CA ILE A 61 12.77 -4.24 -9.90
C ILE A 61 13.21 -4.25 -11.35
N ASP A 62 13.80 -3.15 -11.78
CA ASP A 62 14.53 -3.11 -13.03
C ASP A 62 15.95 -3.65 -12.84
N LEU A 63 16.45 -4.42 -13.81
CA LEU A 63 17.82 -4.92 -13.78
C LEU A 63 18.85 -3.79 -13.70
N ASP A 64 18.52 -2.60 -14.22
CA ASP A 64 19.39 -1.43 -14.13
C ASP A 64 19.62 -0.98 -12.68
N ASP A 65 18.65 -1.16 -11.77
CA ASP A 65 18.80 -0.84 -10.33
C ASP A 65 19.74 -1.80 -9.59
N LEU A 66 19.97 -2.99 -10.15
CA LEU A 66 20.84 -4.02 -9.59
C LEU A 66 22.24 -4.01 -10.22
N ARG A 67 22.47 -3.09 -11.17
CA ARG A 67 23.66 -3.06 -12.01
C ARG A 67 24.94 -2.67 -11.26
N THR A 68 24.82 -1.88 -10.19
CA THR A 68 25.96 -1.41 -9.38
C THR A 68 25.61 -1.38 -7.90
N LEU A 69 26.63 -1.45 -7.03
CA LEU A 69 26.45 -1.36 -5.56
C LEU A 69 25.78 -0.05 -5.14
N ALA A 70 26.10 1.07 -5.80
CA ALA A 70 25.51 2.37 -5.52
C ALA A 70 24.00 2.39 -5.80
N ARG A 71 23.57 1.78 -6.91
CA ARG A 71 22.15 1.70 -7.27
C ARG A 71 21.37 0.78 -6.33
N ILE A 72 21.94 -0.39 -6.01
CA ILE A 72 21.37 -1.29 -5.00
C ILE A 72 21.23 -0.57 -3.65
N ALA A 73 22.23 0.21 -3.25
CA ALA A 73 22.16 1.00 -2.02
C ALA A 73 21.04 2.05 -2.06
N GLY A 74 20.84 2.71 -3.21
CA GLY A 74 19.72 3.63 -3.44
C GLY A 74 18.36 2.95 -3.30
N LEU A 75 18.20 1.76 -3.90
CA LEU A 75 16.99 0.95 -3.79
C LEU A 75 16.73 0.56 -2.33
N VAL A 76 17.74 0.07 -1.61
CA VAL A 76 17.65 -0.27 -0.18
C VAL A 76 17.28 0.96 0.65
N ALA A 77 17.90 2.11 0.40
CA ALA A 77 17.60 3.36 1.11
C ALA A 77 16.14 3.79 0.89
N ALA A 78 15.63 3.69 -0.34
CA ALA A 78 14.25 4.02 -0.67
C ALA A 78 13.25 3.07 0.02
N ARG A 79 13.52 1.76 0.00
CA ARG A 79 12.64 0.74 0.61
C ARG A 79 12.66 0.81 2.13
N THR A 80 13.80 1.06 2.75
CA THR A 80 13.91 1.22 4.22
C THR A 80 13.26 2.52 4.70
N ALA A 81 13.29 3.59 3.90
CA ALA A 81 12.56 4.83 4.19
C ALA A 81 11.03 4.67 3.98
N GLY A 82 10.60 3.88 3.00
CA GLY A 82 9.19 3.64 2.66
C GLY A 82 8.50 2.51 3.44
N ALA A 83 9.24 1.60 4.07
CA ALA A 83 8.70 0.48 4.83
C ALA A 83 7.87 0.90 6.06
N GLY A 84 8.04 2.15 6.55
CA GLY A 84 7.15 2.75 7.55
C GLY A 84 5.78 3.18 7.02
N THR A 85 5.61 3.32 5.70
CA THR A 85 4.39 3.86 5.07
C THR A 85 3.46 2.75 4.56
N GLN A 86 4.00 1.59 4.14
CA GLN A 86 3.21 0.53 3.51
C GLN A 86 2.36 -0.27 4.52
N THR A 87 2.83 -0.47 5.75
CA THR A 87 2.06 -1.10 6.84
C THR A 87 0.94 -0.18 7.35
N ALA A 88 1.19 1.13 7.45
CA ALA A 88 0.18 2.11 7.84
C ALA A 88 -0.98 2.20 6.84
N GLN A 89 -0.70 2.02 5.54
CA GLN A 89 -1.73 2.01 4.49
C GLN A 89 -2.61 0.75 4.52
N LEU A 90 -2.04 -0.44 4.81
CA LEU A 90 -2.82 -1.68 4.91
C LEU A 90 -3.68 -1.74 6.18
N LEU A 91 -3.20 -1.20 7.31
CA LEU A 91 -4.02 -1.09 8.54
C LEU A 91 -5.15 -0.05 8.44
N SER A 92 -5.08 0.89 7.50
CA SER A 92 -6.10 1.93 7.30
C SER A 92 -7.31 1.47 6.47
N LEU A 93 -7.20 0.35 5.73
CA LEU A 93 -8.27 -0.12 4.84
C LEU A 93 -9.28 -1.06 5.54
N GLU A 94 -8.93 -1.68 6.66
CA GLU A 94 -9.74 -2.72 7.29
C GLU A 94 -10.87 -2.19 8.20
N VAL A 95 -10.87 -0.91 8.60
CA VAL A 95 -11.88 -0.36 9.55
C VAL A 95 -13.11 0.24 8.86
N ARG A 96 -13.21 0.22 7.52
CA ARG A 96 -14.29 0.92 6.82
C ARG A 96 -15.50 0.05 6.42
N HIS A 97 -15.45 -1.28 6.64
CA HIS A 97 -16.49 -2.20 6.15
C HIS A 97 -17.43 -2.80 7.19
N ALA A 98 -17.29 -2.50 8.48
CA ALA A 98 -18.12 -3.10 9.53
C ALA A 98 -19.07 -2.10 10.21
N ALA A 99 -19.91 -1.38 9.44
CA ALA A 99 -21.07 -0.66 9.99
C ALA A 99 -22.14 -0.37 8.92
N ALA A 100 -22.63 -1.42 8.24
CA ALA A 100 -23.82 -1.32 7.39
C ALA A 100 -24.84 -2.40 7.77
N ASN A 101 -25.23 -2.43 9.05
CA ASN A 101 -26.49 -3.04 9.48
C ASN A 101 -27.46 -1.88 9.81
N GLN A 102 -28.11 -1.33 8.79
CA GLN A 102 -29.42 -0.72 9.00
C GLN A 102 -30.47 -1.73 8.56
N GLU A 103 -30.86 -2.52 9.55
CA GLU A 103 -32.21 -2.96 9.86
C GLU A 103 -33.26 -2.72 8.76
N GLY A 104 -33.80 -3.84 8.26
CA GLY A 104 -34.99 -3.83 7.43
C GLY A 104 -36.15 -3.18 8.16
N ASN A 105 -36.72 -2.15 7.55
CA ASN A 105 -38.08 -1.71 7.83
C ASN A 105 -38.85 -1.67 6.50
N HIS A 106 -39.64 -2.72 6.29
CA HIS A 106 -40.47 -2.92 5.11
C HIS A 106 -41.68 -1.96 5.13
N PRO A 107 -42.26 -1.64 3.95
CA PRO A 107 -43.34 -0.66 3.82
C PRO A 107 -44.70 -1.29 4.13
N GLY A 108 -45.59 -0.53 4.77
CA GLY A 108 -47.03 -0.84 4.73
C GLY A 108 -47.84 -0.37 5.92
N LEU A 109 -49.01 0.17 5.59
CA LEU A 109 -50.22 0.27 6.41
C LEU A 109 -50.35 1.54 7.28
N ARG A 110 -51.06 2.52 6.70
CA ARG A 110 -51.87 3.47 7.47
C ARG A 110 -52.98 2.68 8.19
N PRO A 111 -53.27 3.00 9.46
CA PRO A 111 -54.58 3.60 9.73
C PRO A 111 -54.63 4.64 10.87
N ARG A 112 -55.49 5.64 10.65
CA ARG A 112 -56.35 6.37 11.61
C ARG A 112 -55.73 7.21 12.74
N ALA A 113 -55.76 8.53 12.54
CA ALA A 113 -56.26 9.51 13.52
C ALA A 113 -57.53 10.13 12.87
N THR A 114 -58.76 9.87 13.30
CA THR A 114 -59.52 10.59 14.35
C THR A 114 -59.23 12.08 14.42
N GLU A 115 -60.03 12.86 13.69
CA GLU A 115 -60.57 14.15 14.15
C GLU A 115 -61.79 14.52 13.28
N PRO A 116 -63.00 14.62 13.87
CA PRO A 116 -64.18 15.17 13.22
C PRO A 116 -64.41 16.65 13.62
N TRP A 117 -65.22 17.36 12.82
CA TRP A 117 -65.73 18.73 13.04
C TRP A 117 -64.69 19.85 12.78
N THR A 118 -64.94 20.95 12.08
CA THR A 118 -66.15 21.76 11.85
C THR A 118 -65.93 22.60 10.60
N GLY A 119 -66.87 22.58 9.65
CA GLY A 119 -66.78 23.41 8.45
C GLY A 119 -68.08 23.57 7.67
N GLU A 120 -69.24 23.47 8.32
CA GLU A 120 -70.51 24.01 7.82
C GLU A 120 -71.33 24.43 9.04
N PRO A 121 -71.90 25.64 9.06
CA PRO A 121 -73.20 25.80 8.41
C PRO A 121 -73.48 27.20 7.81
N LEU A 122 -74.33 27.25 6.77
CA LEU A 122 -75.56 28.09 6.69
C LEU A 122 -76.04 28.22 5.22
N LEU A 123 -77.15 27.54 4.93
CA LEU A 123 -78.11 27.81 3.84
C LEU A 123 -78.79 29.20 4.09
N PRO A 124 -79.66 29.80 3.22
CA PRO A 124 -80.28 29.28 1.99
C PRO A 124 -80.41 30.28 0.79
N SER A 125 -80.80 29.73 -0.37
CA SER A 125 -81.71 30.27 -1.40
C SER A 125 -81.69 31.76 -1.79
N ARG A 126 -81.39 32.06 -3.06
CA ARG A 126 -82.20 33.03 -3.82
C ARG A 126 -81.98 33.00 -5.35
N SER A 127 -83.12 32.83 -6.03
CA SER A 127 -83.57 33.52 -7.27
C SER A 127 -82.81 33.27 -8.58
N ALA A 128 -83.44 32.59 -9.54
CA ALA A 128 -84.41 33.15 -10.51
C ALA A 128 -83.71 33.80 -11.71
N ARG A 129 -83.76 33.13 -12.88
CA ARG A 129 -84.70 33.45 -13.97
C ARG A 129 -84.61 32.39 -15.06
#